data_AF-A0A962M2S5-F1
#
_entry.id   AF-A0A962M2S5-F1
#
_cell.length_a   1.000
_cell.length_b   1.000
_cell.length_c   1.000
_cell.angle_alpha   90.00
_cell.angle_beta   90.00
_cell.angle_gamma   90.00
#
_symmetry.space_group_name_H-M   'P 1'
#
loop_
_entity.id
_entity.type
_entity.pdbx_description
1 polymer ?
#
loop_
_entity_poly.entity_id
_entity_poly.type
_entity_poly.pdbx_seq_one_letter_code
_entity_poly.pdbx_strand_id
1 'polypeptide(L)'
;MATIMREQVTSVHHWTDRLFSFKTTRNQGFRFKNGHFTMIGLEQEGKPLMRAYSLASANYEDELEFFSIKVPDGPLTSKLQSIKVGDELLV
;
A
#
# COMPACT_ATOMS: atom_id res chain seq x y z
N MET A 1 -15.39 4.49 -13.20
CA MET A 1 -14.84 3.70 -12.08
C MET A 1 -13.35 3.94 -12.06
N ALA A 2 -12.74 4.21 -10.90
CA ALA A 2 -11.29 4.27 -10.81
C ALA A 2 -10.72 2.87 -11.11
N THR A 3 -9.76 2.79 -12.02
CA THR A 3 -9.10 1.53 -12.37
C THR A 3 -8.22 1.10 -11.20
N ILE A 4 -8.48 -0.09 -10.64
CA ILE A 4 -7.61 -0.70 -9.63
C ILE A 4 -6.37 -1.24 -10.34
N MET A 5 -5.21 -0.75 -9.92
CA MET A 5 -3.91 -1.23 -10.40
C MET A 5 -3.37 -2.29 -9.43
N ARG A 6 -2.46 -3.13 -9.93
CA ARG A 6 -1.72 -4.10 -9.12
C ARG A 6 -0.26 -3.69 -9.11
N GLU A 7 0.29 -3.50 -7.93
CA GLU A 7 1.69 -3.14 -7.71
C GLU A 7 2.35 -4.19 -6.84
N GLN A 8 3.63 -4.47 -7.08
CA GLN A 8 4.38 -5.46 -6.34
C GLN A 8 5.13 -4.80 -5.17
N VAL A 9 5.08 -5.40 -3.98
CA VAL A 9 5.85 -4.95 -2.82
C VAL A 9 7.34 -5.14 -3.08
N THR A 10 8.12 -4.07 -2.98
CA THR A 10 9.57 -4.05 -3.24
C THR A 10 10.39 -3.96 -1.96
N SER A 11 9.85 -3.37 -0.90
CA SER A 11 10.49 -3.33 0.42
C SER A 11 9.47 -3.29 1.54
N VAL A 12 9.84 -3.84 2.71
CA VAL A 12 9.03 -3.80 3.94
C VAL A 12 9.97 -3.48 5.10
N HIS A 13 9.62 -2.50 5.91
CA HIS A 13 10.37 -2.10 7.09
C HIS A 13 9.45 -1.95 8.30
N HIS A 14 9.67 -2.76 9.33
CA HIS A 14 8.93 -2.65 10.59
C HIS A 14 9.69 -1.75 11.57
N TRP A 15 9.11 -0.59 11.86
CA TRP A 15 9.65 0.36 12.84
C TRP A 15 9.39 -0.11 14.27
N THR A 16 8.18 -0.62 14.52
CA THR A 16 7.75 -1.13 15.82
C THR A 16 6.74 -2.27 15.66
N ASP A 17 6.28 -2.81 16.78
CA ASP A 17 5.15 -3.75 16.83
C ASP A 17 3.82 -3.14 16.35
N ARG A 18 3.77 -1.82 16.15
CA ARG A 18 2.56 -1.10 15.74
C ARG A 18 2.72 -0.33 14.43
N LEU A 19 3.93 -0.14 13.92
CA LEU A 19 4.19 0.75 12.79
C LEU A 19 5.14 0.10 11.79
N PHE A 20 4.85 0.26 10.51
CA PHE A 20 5.71 -0.22 9.42
C PHE A 20 5.54 0.64 8.17
N SER A 21 6.58 0.69 7.35
CA SER A 21 6.53 1.22 6.01
C SER A 21 6.71 0.09 5.00
N PHE A 22 6.18 0.27 3.81
CA PHE A 22 6.47 -0.59 2.68
C PHE A 22 6.47 0.22 1.40
N LYS A 23 7.22 -0.27 0.42
CA LYS A 23 7.25 0.29 -0.92
C LYS A 23 6.68 -0.69 -1.93
N THR A 24 6.12 -0.15 -2.99
CA THR A 24 5.67 -0.93 -4.14
C THR A 24 6.25 -0.36 -5.43
N THR A 25 6.17 -1.16 -6.49
CA THR A 25 6.27 -0.64 -7.85
C THR A 25 5.26 0.49 -8.07
N ARG A 26 5.51 1.28 -9.11
CA ARG A 26 4.60 2.34 -9.53
C ARG A 26 4.34 2.21 -11.03
N ASN A 27 3.07 2.12 -11.40
CA ASN A 27 2.68 2.26 -12.78
C ASN A 27 3.12 3.63 -13.33
N GLN A 28 3.77 3.64 -14.50
CA GLN A 28 4.27 4.87 -15.12
C GLN A 28 3.17 5.88 -15.47
N GLY A 29 1.90 5.46 -15.55
CA GLY A 29 0.74 6.32 -15.72
C GLY A 29 0.16 6.88 -14.41
N PHE A 30 0.58 6.37 -13.25
CA PHE A 30 0.10 6.83 -11.95
C PHE A 30 0.65 8.22 -11.65
N ARG A 31 -0.24 9.21 -11.49
CA ARG A 31 0.10 10.62 -11.25
C ARG A 31 -0.63 11.13 -10.01
N PHE A 32 0.10 11.81 -9.14
CA PHE A 32 -0.44 12.43 -7.93
C PHE A 32 0.32 13.71 -7.60
N LYS A 33 -0.20 14.51 -6.65
CA LYS A 33 0.51 15.63 -6.05
C LYS A 33 0.93 15.26 -4.63
N ASN A 34 2.08 15.73 -4.18
CA ASN A 34 2.58 15.46 -2.83
C ASN A 34 1.53 15.87 -1.79
N GLY A 35 1.25 14.97 -0.84
CA GLY A 35 0.19 15.14 0.17
C GLY A 35 -1.17 14.52 -0.20
N HIS A 36 -1.33 13.94 -1.40
CA HIS A 36 -2.52 13.17 -1.75
C HIS A 36 -2.56 11.79 -1.06
N PHE A 37 -3.75 11.17 -1.10
CA PHE A 37 -3.96 9.78 -0.75
C PHE A 37 -4.55 9.00 -1.93
N THR A 38 -4.37 7.68 -1.93
CA THR A 38 -5.06 6.72 -2.82
C THR A 38 -5.70 5.60 -2.02
N MET A 39 -6.53 4.79 -2.66
CA MET A 39 -7.06 3.57 -2.05
C MET A 39 -6.07 2.45 -2.28
N ILE A 40 -5.60 1.80 -1.22
CA ILE A 40 -4.83 0.55 -1.33
C ILE A 40 -5.56 -0.60 -0.68
N GLY A 41 -5.23 -1.84 -1.06
CA GLY A 41 -5.85 -3.00 -0.46
C GLY A 41 -5.28 -4.33 -0.86
N LEU A 42 -5.92 -5.37 -0.36
CA LEU A 42 -5.64 -6.77 -0.67
C LEU A 42 -6.91 -7.44 -1.19
N GLU A 43 -6.76 -8.45 -2.03
CA GLU A 43 -7.89 -9.32 -2.36
C GLU A 43 -8.22 -10.22 -1.16
N GLN A 44 -9.51 -10.25 -0.78
CA GLN A 44 -10.05 -11.13 0.24
C GLN A 44 -11.32 -11.78 -0.29
N GLU A 45 -11.35 -13.12 -0.33
CA GLU A 45 -12.56 -13.89 -0.74
C GLU A 45 -13.11 -13.44 -2.11
N GLY A 46 -12.19 -13.12 -3.04
CA GLY A 46 -12.54 -12.64 -4.38
C GLY A 46 -13.06 -11.19 -4.43
N LYS A 47 -12.98 -10.43 -3.33
CA LYS A 47 -13.37 -9.02 -3.27
C LYS A 47 -12.22 -8.13 -2.78
N PRO A 48 -12.04 -6.93 -3.34
CA PRO A 48 -10.99 -6.01 -2.89
C PRO A 48 -11.36 -5.39 -1.55
N LEU A 49 -10.50 -5.55 -0.55
CA LEU A 49 -10.61 -4.84 0.73
C LEU A 49 -9.71 -3.60 0.70
N MET A 50 -10.30 -2.44 0.40
CA MET A 50 -9.57 -1.19 0.19
C MET A 50 -9.66 -0.25 1.39
N ARG A 51 -8.60 0.52 1.66
CA ARG A 51 -8.58 1.65 2.60
C ARG A 51 -7.78 2.81 2.03
N ALA A 52 -8.13 4.03 2.43
CA ALA A 52 -7.39 5.23 2.04
C ALA A 52 -6.04 5.28 2.75
N TYR A 53 -4.98 5.53 1.99
CA TYR A 53 -3.61 5.71 2.46
C TYR A 53 -2.96 6.90 1.79
N SER A 54 -2.33 7.75 2.59
CA SER A 54 -1.48 8.83 2.08
C SER A 54 -0.27 8.24 1.35
N LEU A 55 0.11 8.89 0.26
CA LEU A 55 1.34 8.56 -0.47
C LEU A 55 2.50 9.23 0.26
N ALA A 56 3.36 8.41 0.85
CA ALA A 56 4.52 8.86 1.61
C ALA A 56 5.75 9.09 0.71
N SER A 57 5.75 8.62 -0.53
CA SER A 57 6.77 8.97 -1.54
C SER A 57 6.44 10.27 -2.26
N ALA A 58 7.47 10.91 -2.81
CA ALA A 58 7.31 12.06 -3.68
C ALA A 58 6.80 11.65 -5.07
N ASN A 59 6.04 12.52 -5.71
CA ASN A 59 5.38 12.23 -6.98
C ASN A 59 6.30 12.03 -8.19
N TYR A 60 7.61 12.26 -8.04
CA TYR A 60 8.63 12.02 -9.06
C TYR A 60 9.42 10.72 -8.82
N GLU A 61 9.19 10.01 -7.71
CA GLU A 61 9.87 8.74 -7.42
C GLU A 61 9.29 7.58 -8.23
N ASP A 62 10.13 6.59 -8.56
CA ASP A 62 9.72 5.41 -9.34
C ASP A 62 8.96 4.36 -8.52
N GLU A 63 8.84 4.57 -7.21
CA GLU A 63 8.13 3.69 -6.28
C GLU A 63 7.05 4.46 -5.50
N LEU A 64 6.04 3.73 -5.05
CA LEU A 64 5.07 4.25 -4.08
C LEU A 64 5.50 3.82 -2.69
N GLU A 65 5.53 4.75 -1.74
CA GLU A 65 5.77 4.43 -0.33
C GLU A 65 4.52 4.69 0.49
N PHE A 66 4.24 3.78 1.42
CA PHE A 66 3.15 3.88 2.37
C PHE A 66 3.65 3.65 3.79
N PHE A 67 3.12 4.44 4.70
CA PHE A 67 3.32 4.27 6.13
C PHE A 67 2.02 3.79 6.78
N SER A 68 2.09 2.71 7.55
CA SER A 68 0.92 2.00 8.04
C SER A 68 1.02 1.63 9.51
N ILE A 69 -0.14 1.61 10.15
CA ILE A 69 -0.34 1.11 11.51
C ILE A 69 -0.77 -0.36 11.48
N LYS A 70 -0.32 -1.15 12.46
CA LYS A 70 -0.76 -2.52 12.70
C LYS A 70 -1.87 -2.48 13.75
N VAL A 71 -3.08 -2.86 13.35
CA VAL A 71 -4.22 -3.01 14.26
C VAL A 71 -4.54 -4.50 14.33
N PRO A 72 -4.43 -5.16 15.51
CA PRO A 72 -4.56 -6.62 15.64
C PRO A 72 -5.80 -7.19 14.95
N ASP A 73 -6.96 -6.53 15.13
CA ASP A 73 -8.24 -6.94 14.55
C ASP A 73 -8.71 -6.03 13.40
N GLY A 74 -7.78 -5.25 12.83
CA GLY A 74 -8.08 -4.36 11.72
C GLY A 74 -8.37 -5.16 10.45
N PRO A 75 -9.47 -4.94 9.72
CA PRO A 75 -9.84 -5.78 8.57
C PRO A 75 -8.73 -5.89 7.51
N LEU A 76 -8.05 -4.77 7.23
CA LEU A 76 -6.94 -4.72 6.28
C LEU A 76 -5.59 -4.89 6.97
N THR A 77 -5.32 -4.11 8.01
CA THR A 77 -3.98 -3.98 8.60
C THR A 77 -3.52 -5.23 9.35
N SER A 78 -4.43 -6.06 9.84
CA SER A 78 -4.10 -7.38 10.41
C SER A 78 -3.44 -8.31 9.40
N LYS A 79 -3.74 -8.14 8.11
CA LYS A 79 -3.15 -8.88 6.99
C LYS A 79 -2.01 -8.13 6.33
N LEU A 80 -2.19 -6.82 6.13
CA LEU A 80 -1.19 -5.95 5.50
C LEU A 80 0.13 -5.92 6.27
N GLN A 81 0.11 -6.10 7.59
CA GLN A 81 1.33 -6.18 8.40
C GLN A 81 2.23 -7.38 8.06
N SER A 82 1.70 -8.40 7.37
CA SER A 82 2.38 -9.67 7.08
C SER A 82 2.87 -9.77 5.64
N ILE A 83 2.71 -8.71 4.83
CA ILE A 83 3.16 -8.68 3.43
C ILE A 83 4.68 -8.83 3.34
N LYS A 84 5.13 -9.40 2.22
CA LYS A 84 6.53 -9.64 1.91
C LYS A 84 6.88 -9.05 0.56
N VAL A 85 8.18 -8.84 0.34
CA VAL A 85 8.70 -8.48 -0.98
C VAL A 85 8.27 -9.53 -1.99
N GLY A 86 7.69 -9.09 -3.10
CA GLY A 86 7.12 -9.93 -4.15
C GLY A 86 5.60 -10.06 -4.10
N ASP A 87 4.94 -9.77 -2.96
CA ASP A 87 3.48 -9.82 -2.84
C ASP A 87 2.81 -8.72 -3.67
N GLU A 88 1.57 -8.97 -4.12
CA GLU A 88 0.76 -8.00 -4.85
C GLU A 88 -0.10 -7.16 -3.91
N LEU A 89 -0.17 -5.86 -4.21
CA LEU A 89 -1.03 -4.88 -3.56
C LEU A 89 -1.93 -4.21 -4.59
N LEU A 90 -3.20 -4.01 -4.24
CA LEU A 90 -4.14 -3.21 -5.03
C LEU A 90 -3.90 -1.73 -4.74
N VAL A 91 -3.84 -0.88 -5.79
CA VAL A 91 -3.59 0.58 -5.70
C VAL A 91 -4.56 1.36 -6.61
#